data_AF-A0A0W8E9L5-F1
#
_entry.id   AF-A0A0W8E9L5-F1
#
_cell.length_a   1.000
_cell.length_b   1.000
_cell.length_c   1.000
_cell.angle_alpha   90.00
_cell.angle_beta   90.00
_cell.angle_gamma   90.00
#
_symmetry.space_group_name_H-M   'P 1'
#
loop_
_entity.id
_entity.type
_entity.pdbx_description
1 polymer ?
#
loop_
_entity_poly.entity_id
_entity_poly.type
_entity_poly.pdbx_seq_one_letter_code
_entity_poly.pdbx_strand_id
1 'polypeptide(L)'
;MNKRLHLILLTFSIGLAIIGILILFNSLELGRGIMSEMMAQNGGSMNTDTYHIYLQAAISNFRILGTISTILGGAGCLLYLNKICSS
;
A
#
# COMPACT_ATOMS: atom_id res chain seq x y z
N MET A 1 -3.08 -22.15 -22.49
CA MET A 1 -3.18 -21.18 -21.37
C MET A 1 -4.30 -20.20 -21.68
N ASN A 2 -5.31 -20.11 -20.83
CA ASN A 2 -6.66 -19.70 -21.22
C ASN A 2 -6.78 -18.16 -21.20
N LYS A 3 -7.34 -17.55 -22.26
CA LYS A 3 -7.54 -16.07 -22.36
C LYS A 3 -8.28 -15.48 -21.14
N ARG A 4 -9.17 -16.28 -20.53
CA ARG A 4 -9.91 -15.95 -19.29
C ARG A 4 -8.99 -15.77 -18.08
N LEU A 5 -7.92 -16.56 -17.95
CA LEU A 5 -6.97 -16.50 -16.83
C LEU A 5 -6.16 -15.20 -16.85
N HIS A 6 -5.76 -14.75 -18.05
CA HIS A 6 -5.03 -13.50 -18.22
C HIS A 6 -5.84 -12.27 -17.82
N LEU A 7 -7.12 -12.23 -18.20
CA LEU A 7 -8.04 -11.16 -17.80
C LEU A 7 -8.22 -11.08 -16.28
N ILE A 8 -8.30 -12.23 -15.61
CA ILE A 8 -8.40 -12.29 -14.14
C ILE A 8 -7.12 -11.76 -13.49
N LEU A 9 -5.95 -12.18 -13.97
CA LEU A 9 -4.66 -11.71 -13.43
C LEU A 9 -4.46 -10.20 -13.63
N LEU A 10 -4.84 -9.66 -14.79
CA LEU A 10 -4.78 -8.23 -15.06
C LEU A 10 -5.71 -7.44 -14.12
N THR A 11 -6.95 -7.87 -13.98
CA THR A 11 -7.93 -7.21 -13.10
C THR A 11 -7.45 -7.21 -11.64
N PHE A 12 -6.87 -8.33 -11.20
CA PHE A 12 -6.27 -8.44 -9.86
C PHE A 12 -5.07 -7.52 -9.68
N SER A 13 -4.16 -7.44 -10.65
CA SER A 13 -2.97 -6.58 -10.60
C SER A 13 -3.33 -5.09 -10.57
N ILE A 14 -4.32 -4.67 -11.35
CA ILE A 14 -4.85 -3.29 -11.33
C ILE A 14 -5.47 -2.98 -9.97
N GLY A 15 -6.28 -3.89 -9.42
CA GLY A 15 -6.86 -3.73 -8.08
C GLY A 15 -5.79 -3.55 -7.00
N LEU A 16 -4.74 -4.38 -7.05
CA LEU A 16 -3.62 -4.30 -6.11
C LEU A 16 -2.84 -2.97 -6.21
N ALA A 17 -2.66 -2.45 -7.43
CA ALA A 17 -2.02 -1.16 -7.66
C ALA A 17 -2.86 0.00 -7.12
N ILE A 18 -4.18 -0.01 -7.34
CA ILE A 18 -5.09 1.02 -6.81
C ILE A 18 -5.08 1.00 -5.27
N ILE A 19 -5.14 -0.18 -4.65
CA ILE A 19 -5.06 -0.32 -3.19
C ILE A 19 -3.71 0.21 -2.66
N GLY A 20 -2.61 -0.12 -3.33
CA GLY A 20 -1.28 0.39 -2.98
C GLY A 20 -1.20 1.92 -2.99
N ILE A 21 -1.75 2.55 -4.04
CA ILE A 21 -1.83 4.01 -4.18
C ILE A 21 -2.72 4.63 -3.09
N LEU A 22 -3.89 4.05 -2.82
CA LEU A 22 -4.79 4.54 -1.77
C LEU A 22 -4.12 4.52 -0.39
N ILE A 23 -3.38 3.45 -0.07
CA ILE A 23 -2.61 3.35 1.18
C ILE A 23 -1.51 4.40 1.23
N LEU A 24 -0.82 4.67 0.11
CA LEU A 24 0.21 5.70 0.00
C LEU A 24 -0.35 7.10 0.30
N PHE A 25 -1.47 7.46 -0.32
CA PHE A 25 -2.12 8.77 -0.11
C PHE A 25 -2.71 8.91 1.30
N ASN A 26 -3.27 7.84 1.86
CA ASN A 26 -3.88 7.87 3.20
C ASN A 26 -2.89 7.52 4.34
N SER A 27 -1.61 7.28 4.05
CA SER A 27 -0.61 6.85 5.04
C SER A 27 -0.46 7.80 6.23
N LEU A 28 -0.58 9.10 5.99
CA LEU A 28 -0.55 10.14 7.02
C LEU A 28 -1.77 10.07 7.94
N GLU A 29 -2.96 9.87 7.38
CA GLU A 29 -4.23 9.89 8.10
C GLU A 29 -4.44 8.58 8.88
N LEU A 30 -4.11 7.44 8.24
CA LEU A 30 -4.06 6.13 8.89
C LEU A 30 -3.03 6.08 10.03
N GLY A 31 -1.83 6.62 9.80
CA GLY A 31 -0.80 6.70 10.83
C GLY A 31 -1.23 7.54 12.03
N ARG A 32 -1.90 8.67 11.80
CA ARG A 32 -2.42 9.54 12.87
C ARG A 32 -3.55 8.86 13.65
N GLY A 33 -4.47 8.17 12.97
CA GLY A 33 -5.57 7.43 13.61
C GLY A 33 -5.06 6.34 14.55
N ILE A 34 -4.15 5.49 14.07
CA ILE A 34 -3.54 4.41 14.86
C ILE A 34 -2.77 4.97 16.06
N MET A 35 -2.02 6.05 15.85
CA MET A 35 -1.27 6.68 16.94
C MET A 35 -2.18 7.37 17.95
N SER A 36 -3.29 7.97 17.54
CA SER A 36 -4.30 8.54 18.45
C SER A 36 -4.94 7.46 19.31
N GLU A 37 -5.24 6.30 18.72
CA GLU A 37 -5.81 5.16 19.44
C GLU A 37 -4.79 4.54 20.41
N MET A 38 -3.53 4.39 20.00
CA MET A 38 -2.45 3.98 20.92
C MET A 38 -2.26 4.99 22.05
N MET A 39 -2.36 6.29 21.80
CA MET A 39 -2.23 7.30 22.84
C MET A 39 -3.36 7.20 23.87
N ALA A 40 -4.60 6.97 23.40
CA ALA A 40 -5.75 6.74 24.27
C ALA A 40 -5.59 5.47 25.12
N GLN A 41 -5.04 4.40 24.54
CA GLN A 41 -4.78 3.15 25.27
C GLN A 41 -3.63 3.25 26.28
N ASN A 42 -2.63 4.12 26.04
CA ASN A 42 -1.51 4.38 26.96
C ASN A 42 -1.82 5.43 28.04
N GLY A 43 -3.11 5.70 28.31
CA GLY A 43 -3.52 6.63 29.38
C GLY A 43 -3.39 8.11 29.03
N GLY A 44 -3.30 8.45 27.73
CA GLY A 44 -3.28 9.84 27.25
C GLY A 44 -1.94 10.56 27.41
N SER A 45 -0.90 9.88 27.92
CA SER A 45 0.43 10.44 28.12
C SER A 45 1.46 9.64 27.35
N MET A 46 1.87 10.15 26.20
CA MET A 46 3.00 9.63 25.44
C MET A 46 3.95 10.80 25.17
N ASN A 47 5.24 10.61 25.46
CA ASN A 47 6.24 11.63 25.24
C ASN A 47 6.23 12.05 23.75
N THR A 48 6.15 13.35 23.48
CA THR A 48 5.93 13.90 22.13
C THR A 48 6.99 13.44 21.13
N ASP A 49 8.25 13.30 21.57
CA ASP A 49 9.34 12.76 20.75
C ASP A 49 9.10 11.31 20.34
N THR A 50 8.63 10.49 21.28
CA THR A 50 8.29 9.08 21.04
C THR A 50 7.11 8.98 20.07
N TYR A 51 6.10 9.83 20.24
CA TYR A 51 4.97 9.90 19.31
C TYR A 51 5.40 10.21 17.87
N HIS A 52 6.28 11.19 17.68
CA HIS A 52 6.75 11.55 16.34
C HIS A 52 7.57 10.44 15.68
N ILE A 53 8.42 9.73 16.44
CA ILE A 53 9.22 8.61 15.93
C ILE A 53 8.32 7.46 15.48
N TYR A 54 7.34 7.07 16.30
CA TYR A 54 6.41 5.99 15.96
C TYR A 54 5.49 6.36 14.79
N LEU A 55 5.05 7.61 14.71
CA LEU A 55 4.25 8.10 13.59
C LEU A 55 5.04 8.04 12.27
N GLN A 56 6.29 8.51 12.26
CA GLN A 56 7.16 8.41 11.08
C GLN A 56 7.41 6.95 10.68
N ALA A 57 7.65 6.07 11.65
CA ALA A 57 7.84 4.64 11.39
C ALA A 57 6.58 4.01 10.77
N ALA A 58 5.40 4.34 11.28
CA ALA A 58 4.12 3.86 10.73
C ALA A 58 3.90 4.37 9.29
N ILE A 59 4.10 5.67 9.04
CA ILE A 59 3.99 6.27 7.70
C ILE A 59 4.99 5.61 6.73
N SER A 60 6.23 5.39 7.18
CA SER A 60 7.27 4.73 6.38
C SER A 60 6.88 3.30 6.01
N ASN A 61 6.35 2.52 6.97
CA ASN A 61 5.87 1.17 6.71
C ASN A 61 4.71 1.14 5.70
N PHE A 62 3.72 2.04 5.83
CA PHE A 62 2.63 2.15 4.86
C PHE A 62 3.12 2.54 3.46
N ARG A 63 4.12 3.44 3.38
CA ARG A 63 4.77 3.80 2.11
C ARG A 63 5.50 2.62 1.48
N ILE A 64 6.24 1.83 2.27
CA ILE A 64 6.96 0.64 1.77
C ILE A 64 5.96 -0.41 1.26
N LEU A 65 4.90 -0.70 2.03
CA LEU A 65 3.83 -1.63 1.63
C LEU A 65 3.10 -1.17 0.36
N GLY A 66 2.76 0.12 0.27
CA GLY A 66 2.14 0.71 -0.91
C GLY A 66 3.06 0.65 -2.13
N THR A 67 4.36 0.89 -1.94
CA THR A 67 5.38 0.82 -3.01
C THR A 67 5.54 -0.61 -3.52
N ILE A 68 5.68 -1.59 -2.64
CA ILE A 68 5.78 -3.01 -3.02
C ILE A 68 4.52 -3.44 -3.77
N SER A 69 3.34 -3.08 -3.27
CA SER A 69 2.06 -3.41 -3.91
C SER A 69 1.92 -2.77 -5.29
N THR A 70 2.36 -1.52 -5.43
CA THR A 70 2.33 -0.80 -6.71
C THR A 70 3.31 -1.41 -7.73
N ILE A 71 4.52 -1.79 -7.31
CA ILE A 71 5.50 -2.44 -8.17
C ILE A 71 5.02 -3.83 -8.60
N LEU A 72 4.46 -4.62 -7.67
CA LEU A 72 3.90 -5.94 -8.00
C LEU A 72 2.74 -5.82 -8.99
N GLY A 73 1.80 -4.90 -8.72
CA GLY A 73 0.67 -4.62 -9.60
C GLY A 73 1.11 -4.13 -10.98
N GLY A 74 2.07 -3.20 -11.04
CA GLY A 74 2.61 -2.64 -12.28
C GLY A 74 3.40 -3.66 -13.11
N ALA A 75 4.21 -4.50 -12.48
CA ALA A 75 4.95 -5.57 -13.15
C ALA A 75 4.00 -6.59 -13.81
N GLY A 76 2.89 -6.94 -13.14
CA GLY A 76 1.84 -7.78 -13.72
C GLY A 76 1.22 -7.18 -14.98
N CYS A 77 1.00 -5.87 -14.99
CA CYS A 77 0.50 -5.14 -16.17
C CYS A 77 1.50 -5.13 -17.33
N LEU A 78 2.79 -4.89 -17.06
CA LEU A 78 3.86 -4.88 -18.07
C LEU A 78 4.04 -6.23 -18.76
N LEU A 79 4.02 -7.33 -18.00
CA LEU A 79 4.13 -8.68 -18.55
C LEU A 79 2.96 -9.01 -19.49
N TYR A 80 1.76 -8.53 -19.18
CA TYR A 80 0.60 -8.69 -20.04
C TYR A 80 0.70 -7.87 -21.33
N LEU A 81 1.10 -6.60 -21.24
CA LEU A 81 1.32 -5.74 -22.41
C LEU A 81 2.37 -6.30 -23.36
N ASN A 82 3.51 -6.76 -22.82
CA ASN A 82 4.57 -7.38 -23.62
C ASN A 82 4.06 -8.62 -24.37
N LYS A 83 3.22 -9.43 -23.70
CA LYS A 83 2.62 -10.62 -24.31
C LYS A 83 1.60 -10.30 -25.41
N ILE A 84 0.86 -9.19 -25.32
CA ILE A 84 -0.02 -8.72 -26.40
C ILE A 84 0.80 -8.23 -27.59
N CYS A 85 1.85 -7.44 -27.35
CA CYS A 85 2.64 -6.83 -28.42
C CYS A 85 3.54 -7.84 -29.17
N SER A 86 3.84 -8.98 -28.55
CA SER A 86 4.63 -10.08 -29.13
C SER A 86 3.78 -11.18 -29.79
N SER A 87 2.45 -11.03 -29.85
CA SER A 87 1.50 -12.00 -30.43
C SER A 87 0.80 -11.45 -31.68
#